data_AF-A0A7X4I2C0-F1
#
_entry.id   AF-A0A7X4I2C0-F1
#
_cell.length_a   1.000
_cell.length_b   1.000
_cell.length_c   1.000
_cell.angle_alpha   90.00
_cell.angle_beta   90.00
_cell.angle_gamma   90.00
#
_symmetry.space_group_name_H-M   'P 1'
#
loop_
_entity.id
_entity.type
_entity.pdbx_description
1 polymer ?
#
loop_
_entity_poly.entity_id
_entity_poly.type
_entity_poly.pdbx_seq_one_letter_code
_entity_poly.pdbx_strand_id
1 'polypeptide(L)'
;MKDLLVLVPDADIEQAMKGLLVRTDNIDIAPVDFEIRRHVNRDSGCRANAASYLQPYLRAYRYALVTFDRHGCGSRGTREEIQEEVESDLTRNGWENRSKVIVIDPEIEVWVWSRSPVVAAVLGWGNDFEALRRWLVSENLWAPNHRKPQDPKDAMRKAMERARLRPKARRSPSKFRDLATLVDFTDCEDPSFVELTRTLRAWFPPETER
;
A
#
# COMPACT_ATOMS: atom_id res chain seq x y z
N MET A 1 13.29 -3.79 -21.93
CA MET A 1 13.41 -3.17 -20.60
C MET A 1 11.99 -2.96 -20.13
N LYS A 2 11.61 -3.48 -18.97
CA LYS A 2 10.27 -3.29 -18.39
C LYS A 2 10.17 -1.91 -17.72
N ASP A 3 8.96 -1.46 -17.43
CA ASP A 3 8.74 -0.13 -16.87
C ASP A 3 9.05 -0.06 -15.38
N LEU A 4 8.50 -0.97 -14.58
CA LEU A 4 8.53 -0.87 -13.12
C LEU A 4 8.85 -2.20 -12.42
N LEU A 5 9.82 -2.18 -11.51
CA LEU A 5 10.03 -3.25 -10.55
C LEU A 5 9.55 -2.78 -9.16
N VAL A 6 8.63 -3.51 -8.55
CA VAL A 6 8.14 -3.23 -7.19
C VAL A 6 8.67 -4.28 -6.22
N LEU A 7 9.34 -3.85 -5.16
CA LEU A 7 9.76 -4.70 -4.04
C LEU A 7 8.83 -4.50 -2.84
N VAL A 8 8.23 -5.58 -2.36
CA VAL A 8 7.25 -5.60 -1.26
C VAL A 8 7.60 -6.66 -0.21
N PRO A 9 7.14 -6.52 1.05
CA PRO A 9 7.52 -7.43 2.13
C PRO A 9 6.71 -8.74 2.13
N ASP A 10 5.45 -8.69 1.71
CA ASP A 10 4.51 -9.80 1.85
C ASP A 10 3.43 -9.82 0.77
N ALA A 11 2.48 -10.74 0.93
CA ALA A 11 1.39 -10.93 -0.03
C ALA A 11 0.31 -9.85 0.08
N ASP A 12 0.13 -9.19 1.23
CA ASP A 12 -0.92 -8.21 1.45
C ASP A 12 -0.60 -6.94 0.64
N ILE A 13 0.61 -6.42 0.78
CA ILE A 13 1.11 -5.29 -0.02
C ILE A 13 1.27 -5.71 -1.49
N GLU A 14 1.71 -6.93 -1.79
CA GLU A 14 1.76 -7.43 -3.17
C GLU A 14 0.38 -7.35 -3.85
N GLN A 15 -0.68 -7.80 -3.17
CA GLN A 15 -2.03 -7.78 -3.71
C GLN A 15 -2.58 -6.35 -3.84
N ALA A 16 -2.30 -5.46 -2.88
CA ALA A 16 -2.65 -4.04 -2.99
C ALA A 16 -1.99 -3.41 -4.23
N MET A 17 -0.68 -3.58 -4.40
CA MET A 17 0.06 -3.02 -5.53
C MET A 17 -0.40 -3.61 -6.87
N LYS A 18 -0.71 -4.91 -6.93
CA LYS A 18 -1.33 -5.53 -8.12
C LYS A 18 -2.68 -4.89 -8.45
N GLY A 19 -3.52 -4.65 -7.46
CA GLY A 19 -4.84 -4.03 -7.67
C GLY A 19 -4.73 -2.62 -8.23
N LEU A 20 -3.79 -1.82 -7.70
CA LEU A 20 -3.55 -0.44 -8.15
C LEU A 20 -2.96 -0.38 -9.57
N LEU A 21 -1.93 -1.18 -9.85
CA LEU A 21 -1.20 -1.12 -11.13
C LEU A 21 -1.94 -1.77 -12.30
N VAL A 22 -2.94 -2.63 -12.03
CA VAL A 22 -3.82 -3.17 -13.08
C VAL A 22 -4.96 -2.22 -13.44
N ARG A 23 -5.41 -1.37 -12.49
CA ARG A 23 -6.50 -0.41 -12.71
C ARG A 23 -5.95 1.01 -12.74
N THR A 24 -5.16 1.31 -13.77
CA THR A 24 -4.42 2.57 -13.91
C THR A 24 -5.31 3.81 -13.94
N ASP A 25 -6.54 3.70 -14.47
CA ASP A 25 -7.51 4.81 -14.53
C ASP A 25 -7.87 5.38 -13.15
N ASN A 26 -7.90 4.54 -12.10
CA ASN A 26 -8.23 4.99 -10.74
C ASN A 26 -7.17 5.91 -10.13
N ILE A 27 -5.95 5.83 -10.63
CA ILE A 27 -4.82 6.63 -10.17
C ILE A 27 -4.27 7.52 -11.28
N ASP A 28 -4.99 7.65 -12.40
CA ASP A 28 -4.69 8.55 -13.52
C ASP A 28 -3.26 8.38 -14.06
N ILE A 29 -2.89 7.13 -14.40
CA ILE A 29 -1.59 6.80 -15.00
C ILE A 29 -1.77 6.06 -16.32
N ALA A 30 -0.77 6.13 -17.21
CA ALA A 30 -0.72 5.27 -18.39
C ALA A 30 -0.51 3.79 -18.00
N PRO A 31 -0.89 2.82 -18.86
CA PRO A 31 -0.58 1.40 -18.65
C PRO A 31 0.93 1.18 -18.39
N VAL A 32 1.25 0.30 -17.44
CA VAL A 32 2.63 0.03 -17.00
C VAL A 32 2.97 -1.45 -17.17
N ASP A 33 4.10 -1.78 -17.79
CA ASP A 33 4.67 -3.14 -17.74
C ASP A 33 5.49 -3.32 -16.45
N PHE A 34 4.91 -3.99 -15.46
CA PHE A 34 5.49 -4.11 -14.12
C PHE A 34 5.75 -5.55 -13.68
N GLU A 35 6.70 -5.70 -12.75
CA GLU A 35 6.93 -6.92 -11.99
C GLU A 35 6.94 -6.61 -10.50
N ILE A 36 6.32 -7.47 -9.69
CA ILE A 36 6.32 -7.35 -8.23
C ILE A 36 7.07 -8.53 -7.64
N ARG A 37 8.02 -8.24 -6.74
CA ARG A 37 8.82 -9.23 -6.03
C ARG A 37 8.66 -9.08 -4.53
N ARG A 38 8.57 -10.22 -3.85
CA ARG A 38 8.55 -10.29 -2.39
C ARG A 38 9.95 -10.44 -1.83
N HIS A 39 10.26 -9.65 -0.81
CA HIS A 39 11.51 -9.79 -0.07
C HIS A 39 11.36 -10.89 0.99
N VAL A 40 12.30 -11.85 1.01
CA VAL A 40 12.24 -13.01 1.93
C VAL A 40 12.26 -12.63 3.41
N ASN A 41 12.96 -11.54 3.74
CA ASN A 41 13.06 -11.00 5.10
C ASN A 41 11.97 -9.94 5.40
N ARG A 42 10.90 -9.85 4.60
CA ARG A 42 9.76 -8.93 4.81
C ARG A 42 10.21 -7.46 4.95
N ASP A 43 9.54 -6.69 5.80
CA ASP A 43 9.73 -5.24 5.98
C ASP A 43 11.16 -4.89 6.38
N SER A 44 11.75 -5.66 7.30
CA SER A 44 13.13 -5.43 7.73
C SER A 44 14.13 -5.66 6.59
N GLY A 45 13.84 -6.62 5.70
CA GLY A 45 14.61 -6.84 4.49
C GLY A 45 14.42 -5.76 3.43
N CYS A 46 13.19 -5.29 3.21
CA CYS A 46 12.93 -4.15 2.34
C CYS A 46 13.70 -2.92 2.81
N ARG A 47 13.72 -2.63 4.12
CA ARG A 47 14.50 -1.52 4.67
C ARG A 47 16.00 -1.73 4.53
N ALA A 48 16.52 -2.87 4.99
CA ALA A 48 17.96 -3.07 5.14
C ALA A 48 18.69 -3.49 3.85
N ASN A 49 17.99 -4.09 2.89
CA ASN A 49 18.63 -4.79 1.76
C ASN A 49 18.00 -4.48 0.39
N ALA A 50 17.09 -3.51 0.28
CA ALA A 50 16.47 -3.16 -1.00
C ALA A 50 17.51 -2.86 -2.10
N ALA A 51 18.54 -2.07 -1.80
CA ALA A 51 19.53 -1.69 -2.80
C ALA A 51 20.31 -2.90 -3.35
N SER A 52 20.80 -3.76 -2.46
CA SER A 52 21.48 -5.01 -2.85
C SER A 52 20.55 -5.95 -3.61
N TYR A 53 19.28 -6.04 -3.20
CA TYR A 53 18.27 -6.86 -3.88
C TYR A 53 17.99 -6.35 -5.31
N LEU A 54 17.90 -5.04 -5.47
CA LEU A 54 17.51 -4.39 -6.72
C LEU A 54 18.68 -4.17 -7.69
N GLN A 55 19.92 -4.23 -7.22
CA GLN A 55 21.13 -4.03 -8.03
C GLN A 55 21.18 -4.88 -9.32
N PRO A 56 20.83 -6.19 -9.31
CA PRO A 56 20.87 -7.01 -10.53
C PRO A 56 19.89 -6.54 -11.63
N TYR A 57 18.92 -5.69 -11.28
CA TYR A 57 17.82 -5.26 -12.16
C TYR A 57 18.02 -3.87 -12.77
N LEU A 58 19.15 -3.20 -12.47
CA LEU A 58 19.44 -1.83 -12.92
C LEU A 58 19.25 -1.59 -14.43
N ARG A 59 19.54 -2.61 -15.25
CA ARG A 59 19.44 -2.56 -16.72
C ARG A 59 18.18 -3.24 -17.26
N ALA A 60 17.39 -3.88 -16.41
CA ALA A 60 16.19 -4.60 -16.80
C ALA A 60 14.92 -3.74 -16.68
N TYR A 61 14.92 -2.75 -15.79
CA TYR A 61 13.76 -1.90 -15.49
C TYR A 61 14.09 -0.41 -15.55
N ARG A 62 13.11 0.38 -15.99
CA ARG A 62 13.21 1.84 -16.03
C ARG A 62 13.17 2.44 -14.63
N TYR A 63 12.20 2.04 -13.81
CA TYR A 63 12.01 2.50 -12.43
C TYR A 63 11.97 1.36 -11.42
N ALA A 64 12.34 1.66 -10.17
CA ALA A 64 12.19 0.76 -9.02
C ALA A 64 11.39 1.41 -7.89
N LEU A 65 10.38 0.71 -7.38
CA LEU A 65 9.58 1.13 -6.24
C LEU A 65 9.80 0.13 -5.09
N VAL A 66 10.06 0.63 -3.89
CA VAL A 66 10.11 -0.18 -2.68
C VAL A 66 8.97 0.28 -1.78
N THR A 67 8.15 -0.65 -1.28
CA THR A 67 7.09 -0.29 -0.33
C THR A 67 6.95 -1.32 0.76
N PHE A 68 6.83 -0.87 2.01
CA PHE A 68 6.76 -1.71 3.21
C PHE A 68 6.16 -0.94 4.39
N ASP A 69 5.78 -1.67 5.43
CA ASP A 69 5.17 -1.11 6.63
C ASP A 69 6.25 -0.53 7.57
N ARG A 70 5.98 0.65 8.17
CA ARG A 70 6.86 1.23 9.19
C ARG A 70 6.91 0.34 10.42
N HIS A 71 5.75 -0.17 10.85
CA HIS A 71 5.69 -1.15 11.91
C HIS A 71 6.28 -2.48 11.43
N GLY A 72 7.20 -3.04 12.21
CA GLY A 72 7.87 -4.30 11.87
C GLY A 72 9.12 -4.18 10.98
N CYS A 73 9.44 -3.00 10.43
CA CYS A 73 10.67 -2.81 9.63
C CYS A 73 11.97 -2.77 10.45
N GLY A 74 11.86 -2.77 11.79
CA GLY A 74 13.00 -2.77 12.71
C GLY A 74 13.67 -1.41 12.91
N SER A 75 13.05 -0.31 12.47
CA SER A 75 13.47 1.06 12.78
C SER A 75 12.53 1.73 13.77
N ARG A 76 13.05 2.69 14.53
CA ARG A 76 12.26 3.60 15.39
C ARG A 76 12.07 4.97 14.76
N GLY A 77 12.74 5.25 13.64
CA GLY A 77 12.67 6.52 12.94
C GLY A 77 11.30 6.81 12.36
N THR A 78 11.06 8.06 12.00
CA THR A 78 9.84 8.48 11.31
C THR A 78 9.74 7.85 9.93
N ARG A 79 8.55 7.91 9.33
CA ARG A 79 8.32 7.47 7.95
C ARG A 79 9.31 8.12 6.99
N GLU A 80 9.50 9.42 7.12
CA GLU A 80 10.36 10.25 6.28
C GLU A 80 11.84 9.89 6.45
N GLU A 81 12.32 9.71 7.70
CA GLU A 81 13.70 9.31 7.98
C GLU A 81 14.03 7.94 7.36
N ILE A 82 13.12 6.98 7.49
CA ILE A 82 13.29 5.63 6.92
C ILE A 82 13.27 5.67 5.39
N GLN A 83 12.38 6.47 4.79
CA GLN A 83 12.34 6.65 3.34
C GLN A 83 13.66 7.22 2.83
N GLU A 84 14.17 8.29 3.45
CA GLU A 84 15.42 8.93 3.06
C GLU A 84 16.63 7.99 3.21
N GLU A 85 16.69 7.21 4.30
CA GLU A 85 17.72 6.18 4.53
C GLU A 85 17.81 5.22 3.33
N VAL A 86 16.67 4.64 2.93
CA VAL A 86 16.61 3.62 1.88
C VAL A 86 16.78 4.24 0.48
N GLU A 87 16.20 5.41 0.22
CA GLU A 87 16.35 6.12 -1.07
C GLU A 87 17.80 6.55 -1.32
N SER A 88 18.48 7.01 -0.27
CA SER A 88 19.91 7.35 -0.35
C SER A 88 20.75 6.14 -0.71
N ASP A 89 20.43 4.97 -0.15
CA ASP A 89 21.14 3.73 -0.47
C ASP A 89 20.86 3.25 -1.90
N LEU A 90 19.61 3.31 -2.35
CA LEU A 90 19.25 2.99 -3.75
C LEU A 90 19.99 3.90 -4.73
N THR A 91 20.06 5.19 -4.43
CA THR A 91 20.78 6.18 -5.24
C THR A 91 22.26 5.84 -5.35
N ARG A 92 22.94 5.59 -4.23
CA ARG A 92 24.36 5.16 -4.22
C ARG A 92 24.61 3.86 -4.99
N ASN A 93 23.59 3.01 -5.11
CA ASN A 93 23.67 1.73 -5.81
C ASN A 93 23.12 1.77 -7.25
N GLY A 94 23.00 2.97 -7.86
CA GLY A 94 22.76 3.13 -9.30
C GLY A 94 21.29 3.38 -9.70
N TRP A 95 20.38 3.51 -8.73
CA TRP A 95 18.97 3.87 -8.97
C TRP A 95 18.70 5.38 -8.89
N GLU A 96 19.74 6.21 -9.01
CA GLU A 96 19.64 7.67 -9.00
C GLU A 96 18.53 8.17 -9.95
N ASN A 97 17.63 9.02 -9.41
CA ASN A 97 16.48 9.60 -10.10
C ASN A 97 15.49 8.59 -10.72
N ARG A 98 15.60 7.30 -10.37
CA ARG A 98 14.79 6.21 -10.93
C ARG A 98 14.27 5.25 -9.87
N SER A 99 14.34 5.62 -8.60
CA SER A 99 13.71 4.87 -7.52
C SER A 99 12.90 5.74 -6.57
N LYS A 100 11.94 5.10 -5.90
CA LYS A 100 11.16 5.69 -4.81
C LYS A 100 10.92 4.66 -3.71
N VAL A 101 10.93 5.10 -2.46
CA VAL A 101 10.56 4.29 -1.30
C VAL A 101 9.29 4.87 -0.70
N ILE A 102 8.28 4.02 -0.50
CA ILE A 102 7.00 4.36 0.14
C ILE A 102 6.89 3.55 1.42
N VAL A 103 7.09 4.22 2.56
CA VAL A 103 6.89 3.62 3.88
C VAL A 103 5.45 3.90 4.30
N ILE A 104 4.71 2.84 4.63
CA ILE A 104 3.32 2.94 5.09
C ILE A 104 3.32 3.09 6.61
N ASP A 105 2.61 4.08 7.14
CA ASP A 105 2.59 4.34 8.59
C ASP A 105 1.15 4.30 9.15
N PRO A 106 0.83 3.34 10.04
CA PRO A 106 1.72 2.30 10.57
C PRO A 106 1.93 1.10 9.62
N GLU A 107 0.87 0.69 8.93
CA GLU A 107 0.75 -0.57 8.15
C GLU A 107 -0.29 -0.42 7.01
N ILE A 108 -0.26 -1.32 6.03
CA ILE A 108 -1.13 -1.31 4.83
C ILE A 108 -2.63 -1.12 5.09
N GLU A 109 -3.17 -1.58 6.22
CA GLU A 109 -4.58 -1.36 6.58
C GLU A 109 -4.96 0.11 6.66
N VAL A 110 -3.99 1.01 6.81
CA VAL A 110 -4.23 2.45 6.80
C VAL A 110 -4.86 2.94 5.49
N TRP A 111 -4.56 2.30 4.35
CA TRP A 111 -5.14 2.61 3.04
C TRP A 111 -6.58 2.10 2.89
N VAL A 112 -7.01 1.16 3.74
CA VAL A 112 -8.33 0.51 3.64
C VAL A 112 -9.45 1.44 4.10
N TRP A 113 -9.18 2.35 5.04
CA TRP A 113 -10.21 3.11 5.75
C TRP A 113 -10.73 4.35 4.99
N SER A 114 -10.97 4.21 3.68
CA SER A 114 -11.74 5.20 2.92
C SER A 114 -13.24 5.06 3.22
N ARG A 115 -14.00 6.15 3.08
CA ARG A 115 -15.47 6.15 3.26
C ARG A 115 -16.17 5.51 2.06
N SER A 116 -15.92 4.23 1.82
CA SER A 116 -16.44 3.49 0.67
C SER A 116 -17.33 2.31 1.09
N PRO A 117 -18.48 2.09 0.42
CA PRO A 117 -19.33 0.92 0.66
C PRO A 117 -18.60 -0.40 0.36
N VAL A 118 -17.60 -0.39 -0.52
CA VAL A 118 -16.77 -1.55 -0.85
C VAL A 118 -15.99 -2.03 0.39
N VAL A 119 -15.49 -1.10 1.20
CA VAL A 119 -14.75 -1.42 2.43
C VAL A 119 -15.64 -2.20 3.38
N ALA A 120 -16.87 -1.73 3.59
CA ALA A 120 -17.85 -2.44 4.41
C ALA A 120 -18.13 -3.84 3.85
N ALA A 121 -18.28 -3.98 2.53
CA ALA A 121 -18.62 -5.25 1.91
C ALA A 121 -17.50 -6.29 2.09
N VAL A 122 -16.25 -5.88 1.84
CA VAL A 122 -15.06 -6.72 2.00
C VAL A 122 -14.87 -7.16 3.46
N LEU A 123 -15.23 -6.31 4.42
CA LEU A 123 -15.18 -6.63 5.85
C LEU A 123 -16.41 -7.39 6.35
N GLY A 124 -17.37 -7.71 5.47
CA GLY A 124 -18.59 -8.49 5.72
C GLY A 124 -19.71 -7.73 6.43
N TRP A 125 -19.73 -6.42 6.30
CA TRP A 125 -20.78 -5.52 6.81
C TRP A 125 -21.82 -5.16 5.74
N GLY A 126 -21.83 -5.87 4.61
CA GLY A 126 -22.60 -5.46 3.43
C GLY A 126 -22.11 -4.11 2.90
N ASN A 127 -22.92 -3.40 2.13
CA ASN A 127 -22.55 -2.08 1.59
C ASN A 127 -22.78 -0.93 2.60
N ASP A 128 -22.80 -1.21 3.90
CA ASP A 128 -23.14 -0.24 4.97
C ASP A 128 -21.90 0.18 5.78
N PHE A 129 -21.17 1.16 5.24
CA PHE A 129 -20.00 1.73 5.91
C PHE A 129 -20.36 2.47 7.20
N GLU A 130 -21.55 3.06 7.30
CA GLU A 130 -21.97 3.79 8.50
C GLU A 130 -22.35 2.83 9.65
N ALA A 131 -22.90 1.65 9.37
CA ALA A 131 -23.07 0.60 10.37
C ALA A 131 -21.71 0.10 10.90
N LEU A 132 -20.75 -0.15 9.99
CA LEU A 132 -19.38 -0.52 10.38
C LEU A 132 -18.74 0.58 11.24
N ARG A 133 -18.82 1.85 10.82
CA ARG A 133 -18.26 2.99 11.58
C ARG A 133 -18.91 3.12 12.95
N ARG A 134 -20.25 3.08 13.03
CA ARG A 134 -20.97 3.16 14.32
C ARG A 134 -20.54 2.05 15.28
N TRP A 135 -20.37 0.83 14.79
CA TRP A 135 -19.90 -0.26 15.63
C TRP A 135 -18.45 -0.06 16.10
N LEU A 136 -17.54 0.33 15.21
CA LEU A 136 -16.14 0.62 15.58
C LEU A 136 -16.04 1.73 16.63
N VAL A 137 -16.90 2.75 16.54
CA VAL A 137 -17.00 3.81 17.56
C VAL A 137 -17.52 3.25 18.89
N SER A 138 -18.56 2.42 18.88
CA SER A 138 -19.10 1.83 20.12
C SER A 138 -18.11 0.90 20.84
N GLU A 139 -17.18 0.31 20.11
CA GLU A 139 -16.12 -0.55 20.67
C GLU A 139 -14.83 0.22 21.02
N ASN A 140 -14.83 1.55 20.93
CA ASN A 140 -13.66 2.42 21.13
C ASN A 140 -12.46 2.09 20.20
N LEU A 141 -12.74 1.53 19.01
CA LEU A 141 -11.73 1.24 17.99
C LEU A 141 -11.53 2.40 17.00
N TRP A 142 -12.48 3.34 16.99
CA TRP A 142 -12.45 4.52 16.14
C TRP A 142 -12.99 5.71 16.91
N ALA A 143 -12.16 6.74 17.12
CA ALA A 143 -12.65 7.98 17.73
C ALA A 143 -13.60 8.74 16.79
N PRO A 144 -14.72 9.29 17.28
CA PRO A 144 -15.74 9.95 16.44
C PRO A 144 -15.19 11.03 15.49
N ASN A 145 -14.22 11.81 15.96
CA ASN A 145 -13.62 12.94 15.22
C ASN A 145 -12.42 12.56 14.34
N HIS A 146 -12.07 11.28 14.27
CA HIS A 146 -10.95 10.82 13.46
C HIS A 146 -11.44 10.33 12.08
N ARG A 147 -10.60 10.59 11.07
CA ARG A 147 -10.84 10.14 9.68
C ARG A 147 -10.56 8.66 9.45
N LYS A 148 -9.76 8.02 10.31
CA LYS A 148 -9.41 6.60 10.31
C LYS A 148 -9.25 6.07 11.74
N PRO A 149 -9.35 4.75 11.99
CA PRO A 149 -9.00 4.15 13.28
C PRO A 149 -7.57 4.46 13.72
N GLN A 150 -7.34 4.54 15.03
CA GLN A 150 -6.01 4.73 15.60
C GLN A 150 -5.11 3.51 15.37
N ASP A 151 -5.69 2.32 15.42
CA ASP A 151 -5.05 1.05 15.07
C ASP A 151 -5.82 0.44 13.88
N PRO A 152 -5.44 0.78 12.63
CA PRO A 152 -6.12 0.31 11.43
C PRO A 152 -6.24 -1.21 11.33
N LYS A 153 -5.19 -1.92 11.75
CA LYS A 153 -5.09 -3.38 11.65
C LYS A 153 -5.96 -4.07 12.67
N ASP A 154 -5.91 -3.63 13.92
CA ASP A 154 -6.75 -4.20 14.98
C ASP A 154 -8.23 -3.91 14.72
N ALA A 155 -8.56 -2.69 14.27
CA ALA A 155 -9.93 -2.34 13.88
C ALA A 155 -10.44 -3.24 12.75
N MET A 156 -9.62 -3.50 11.73
CA MET A 156 -10.01 -4.32 10.57
C MET A 156 -10.22 -5.77 11.01
N ARG A 157 -9.29 -6.30 11.82
CA ARG A 157 -9.37 -7.65 12.38
C ARG A 157 -10.64 -7.85 13.21
N LYS A 158 -10.93 -6.93 14.13
CA LYS A 158 -12.11 -6.98 15.01
C LYS A 158 -13.41 -6.83 14.22
N ALA A 159 -13.45 -5.96 13.20
CA ALA A 159 -14.61 -5.82 12.31
C ALA A 159 -14.95 -7.13 11.60
N MET A 160 -13.95 -7.82 11.05
CA MET A 160 -14.16 -9.10 10.38
C MET A 160 -14.52 -10.23 11.36
N GLU A 161 -13.99 -10.20 12.58
CA GLU A 161 -14.37 -11.13 13.65
C GLU A 161 -15.84 -10.96 14.05
N ARG A 162 -16.28 -9.71 14.21
CA ARG A 162 -17.68 -9.37 14.53
C ARG A 162 -18.64 -9.83 13.44
N ALA A 163 -18.27 -9.65 12.18
CA ALA A 163 -19.02 -10.11 11.01
C ALA A 163 -18.91 -11.63 10.77
N ARG A 164 -18.18 -12.35 11.64
CA ARG A 164 -18.00 -13.81 11.60
C ARG A 164 -17.43 -14.32 10.27
N LEU A 165 -16.57 -13.53 9.63
CA LEU A 165 -15.87 -14.00 8.44
C LEU A 165 -15.05 -15.25 8.76
N ARG A 166 -15.10 -16.22 7.84
CA ARG A 166 -14.33 -17.46 7.98
C ARG A 166 -12.84 -17.12 8.17
N PRO A 167 -12.09 -17.84 9.03
CA PRO A 167 -10.67 -17.56 9.28
C PRO A 167 -9.79 -17.49 8.03
N LYS A 168 -10.14 -18.26 6.98
CA LYS A 168 -9.48 -18.20 5.68
C LYS A 168 -9.71 -16.86 4.96
N ALA A 169 -10.95 -16.36 4.96
CA ALA A 169 -11.28 -15.08 4.36
C ALA A 169 -10.57 -13.93 5.10
N ARG A 170 -10.55 -13.96 6.44
CA ARG A 170 -9.87 -12.95 7.27
C ARG A 170 -8.38 -12.82 6.96
N ARG A 171 -7.70 -13.95 6.71
CA ARG A 171 -6.25 -13.99 6.41
C ARG A 171 -5.91 -13.93 4.91
N SER A 172 -6.90 -13.84 4.02
CA SER A 172 -6.66 -13.86 2.58
C SER A 172 -6.10 -12.53 2.08
N PRO A 173 -4.90 -12.50 1.46
CA PRO A 173 -4.35 -11.27 0.89
C PRO A 173 -5.18 -10.70 -0.25
N SER A 174 -6.02 -11.53 -0.90
CA SER A 174 -6.87 -11.11 -2.01
C SER A 174 -7.76 -9.92 -1.68
N LYS A 175 -8.14 -9.74 -0.39
CA LYS A 175 -8.94 -8.61 0.05
C LYS A 175 -8.28 -7.27 -0.29
N PHE A 176 -6.95 -7.19 -0.20
CA PHE A 176 -6.20 -5.97 -0.48
C PHE A 176 -6.19 -5.67 -1.98
N ARG A 177 -6.16 -6.71 -2.83
CA ARG A 177 -6.38 -6.54 -4.27
C ARG A 177 -7.79 -6.07 -4.55
N ASP A 178 -8.80 -6.71 -3.95
CA ASP A 178 -10.20 -6.34 -4.16
C ASP A 178 -10.43 -4.87 -3.76
N LEU A 179 -9.91 -4.45 -2.61
CA LEU A 179 -9.96 -3.07 -2.15
C LEU A 179 -9.22 -2.13 -3.10
N ALA A 180 -7.96 -2.42 -3.43
CA ALA A 180 -7.16 -1.62 -4.36
C ALA A 180 -7.77 -1.51 -5.76
N THR A 181 -8.51 -2.53 -6.20
CA THR A 181 -9.19 -2.51 -7.50
C THR A 181 -10.54 -1.83 -7.43
N LEU A 182 -11.28 -1.88 -6.34
CA LEU A 182 -12.69 -1.46 -6.30
C LEU A 182 -12.94 -0.14 -5.57
N VAL A 183 -12.08 0.23 -4.62
CA VAL A 183 -12.22 1.46 -3.85
C VAL A 183 -11.84 2.66 -4.72
N ASP A 184 -12.66 3.70 -4.65
CA ASP A 184 -12.28 5.02 -5.12
C ASP A 184 -11.34 5.65 -4.09
N PHE A 185 -10.12 5.97 -4.53
CA PHE A 185 -9.08 6.57 -3.69
C PHE A 185 -8.95 8.08 -3.88
N THR A 186 -9.89 8.72 -4.59
CA THR A 186 -9.88 10.17 -4.82
C THR A 186 -9.82 10.97 -3.52
N ASP A 187 -10.48 10.48 -2.46
CA ASP A 187 -10.48 11.09 -1.12
C ASP A 187 -9.45 10.47 -0.15
N CYS A 188 -8.51 9.64 -0.65
CA CYS A 188 -7.48 9.06 0.20
C CYS A 188 -6.40 10.11 0.50
N GLU A 189 -6.42 10.64 1.73
CA GLU A 189 -5.44 11.62 2.22
C GLU A 189 -4.26 10.99 2.96
N ASP A 190 -4.11 9.67 2.92
CA ASP A 190 -2.99 9.03 3.61
C ASP A 190 -1.65 9.47 2.97
N PRO A 191 -0.70 10.01 3.75
CA PRO A 191 0.53 10.57 3.19
C PRO A 191 1.30 9.59 2.30
N SER A 192 1.35 8.31 2.68
CA SER A 192 2.07 7.28 1.92
C SER A 192 1.36 6.93 0.60
N PHE A 193 0.03 6.93 0.59
CA PHE A 193 -0.76 6.70 -0.62
C PHE A 193 -0.70 7.90 -1.59
N VAL A 194 -0.80 9.12 -1.06
CA VAL A 194 -0.67 10.36 -1.84
C VAL A 194 0.72 10.44 -2.48
N GLU A 195 1.77 10.09 -1.72
CA GLU A 195 3.13 10.06 -2.25
C GLU A 195 3.30 9.00 -3.34
N LEU A 196 2.79 7.78 -3.12
CA LEU A 196 2.80 6.70 -4.12
C LEU A 196 2.14 7.12 -5.43
N THR A 197 0.90 7.60 -5.37
CA THR A 197 0.13 7.99 -6.56
C THR A 197 0.78 9.16 -7.29
N ARG A 198 1.29 10.16 -6.57
CA ARG A 198 2.06 11.26 -7.15
C ARG A 198 3.31 10.77 -7.89
N THR A 199 4.06 9.84 -7.30
CA THR A 199 5.23 9.24 -7.94
C THR A 199 4.85 8.48 -9.21
N LEU A 200 3.81 7.63 -9.15
CA LEU A 200 3.37 6.86 -10.31
C LEU A 200 2.89 7.77 -11.45
N ARG A 201 2.12 8.83 -11.16
CA ARG A 201 1.70 9.84 -12.15
C ARG A 201 2.87 10.57 -12.79
N ALA A 202 3.91 10.88 -12.00
CA ALA A 202 5.11 11.52 -12.52
C ALA A 202 5.92 10.59 -13.44
N TRP A 203 5.98 9.29 -13.13
CA TRP A 203 6.70 8.30 -13.94
C TRP A 203 5.93 7.85 -15.18
N PHE A 204 4.60 7.78 -15.08
CA PHE A 204 3.69 7.23 -16.08
C PHE A 204 2.49 8.18 -16.28
N PRO A 205 2.70 9.41 -16.79
CA PRO A 205 1.62 10.35 -17.00
C PRO A 205 0.57 9.77 -17.97
N PRO A 206 -0.72 10.07 -17.79
CA PRO A 206 -1.77 9.59 -18.68
C PRO A 206 -1.52 10.11 -20.11
N GLU A 207 -1.85 9.31 -21.11
CA GLU A 207 -1.82 9.78 -22.49
C GLU A 207 -2.82 10.93 -22.62
N THR A 208 -2.31 12.15 -22.80
CA THR A 208 -3.15 13.30 -23.13
C THR A 208 -3.73 13.02 -24.51
N GLU A 209 -5.07 12.98 -24.64
CA GLU A 209 -5.74 12.95 -25.95
C GLU A 209 -5.08 14.00 -26.85
N ARG A 210 -4.37 13.55 -27.89
CA ARG A 210 -3.83 14.40 -28.95
C ARG A 210 -4.84 14.52 -30.07
#